data_AF-A0A8S1CQM8-F1
#
_entry.id   AF-A0A8S1CQM8-F1
#
_cell.length_a   1.000
_cell.length_b   1.000
_cell.length_c   1.000
_cell.angle_alpha   90.00
_cell.angle_beta   90.00
_cell.angle_gamma   90.00
#
_symmetry.space_group_name_H-M   'P 1'
#
loop_
_entity.id
_entity.type
_entity.pdbx_description
1 polymer ?
#
loop_
_entity_poly.entity_id
_entity_poly.type
_entity_poly.pdbx_seq_one_letter_code
_entity_poly.pdbx_strand_id
1 'polypeptide(L)'
;MKHTPFISRHSRSNIPHTLIDTSAAKLQVTSTLHSLLHRFTMSKRGRGGSAGAKFRISLALPVGAVINCADNTGAKNLYVIAVQGVKGRLNRLPSAAVGDMIVATVKKGKPELRKKVMPAVVIRQRKPFRRKDGSFIYFEDNAGVIVNNKGEMKGSAITGPVAKECADLWPRIASNANSIA
;
A
#
# COMPACT_ATOMS: atom_id res chain seq x y z
N MET A 1 -62.77 22.00 18.26
CA MET A 1 -62.91 22.86 19.45
C MET A 1 -63.47 22.03 20.60
N LYS A 2 -62.62 21.63 21.57
CA LYS A 2 -62.99 20.99 22.86
C LYS A 2 -61.89 21.40 23.86
N HIS A 3 -62.17 22.36 24.72
CA HIS A 3 -62.44 22.22 26.17
C HIS A 3 -61.21 21.97 27.07
N THR A 4 -60.95 22.99 27.91
CA THR A 4 -60.20 23.11 29.18
C THR A 4 -60.45 21.94 30.17
N PRO A 5 -59.62 21.65 31.22
CA PRO A 5 -59.28 22.64 32.26
C PRO A 5 -57.93 22.56 33.01
N PHE A 6 -57.78 23.63 33.79
CA PHE A 6 -56.77 24.04 34.76
C PHE A 6 -56.92 23.32 36.10
N ILE A 7 -55.84 22.86 36.76
CA ILE A 7 -55.86 22.49 38.19
C ILE A 7 -54.59 22.99 38.94
N SER A 8 -54.90 23.86 39.90
CA SER A 8 -54.23 24.36 41.11
C SER A 8 -52.77 24.05 41.47
N ARG A 9 -52.08 25.14 41.86
CA ARG A 9 -51.00 25.16 42.86
C ARG A 9 -51.56 24.80 44.25
N HIS A 10 -50.76 24.18 45.11
CA HIS A 10 -50.41 24.58 46.50
C HIS A 10 -49.79 23.39 47.26
N SER A 11 -48.54 23.54 47.71
CA SER A 11 -48.17 23.49 49.14
C SER A 11 -46.65 23.42 49.27
N ARG A 12 -46.11 24.31 50.10
CA ARG A 12 -44.74 24.26 50.59
C ARG A 12 -44.69 23.24 51.72
N SER A 13 -43.62 22.45 51.80
CA SER A 13 -43.15 21.90 53.06
C SER A 13 -41.62 21.96 53.13
N ASN A 14 -41.17 22.49 54.25
CA ASN A 14 -39.78 22.62 54.73
C ASN A 14 -39.00 21.30 54.63
N ILE A 15 -37.67 21.39 54.56
CA ILE A 15 -36.67 20.55 55.29
C ILE A 15 -35.24 21.11 54.98
N PRO A 16 -34.27 20.98 55.91
CA PRO A 16 -33.37 22.06 56.30
C PRO A 16 -31.98 22.03 55.64
N HIS A 17 -31.27 23.15 55.82
CA HIS A 17 -29.82 23.26 55.67
C HIS A 17 -29.10 22.30 56.63
N THR A 18 -28.28 21.41 56.09
CA THR A 18 -27.06 20.94 56.78
C THR A 18 -25.88 21.03 55.83
N LEU A 19 -24.89 21.79 56.28
CA LEU A 19 -23.60 22.01 55.67
C LEU A 19 -22.65 20.88 56.09
N ILE A 20 -21.91 20.37 55.09
CA ILE A 20 -20.53 19.87 55.13
C ILE A 20 -20.28 18.56 55.91
N ASP A 21 -19.94 17.50 55.16
CA ASP A 21 -18.71 16.76 55.44
C ASP A 21 -18.02 16.33 54.13
N THR A 22 -16.91 17.00 53.84
CA THR A 22 -16.02 16.79 52.70
C THR A 22 -15.02 15.68 53.02
N SER A 23 -15.40 14.41 52.90
CA SER A 23 -14.44 13.30 53.11
C SER A 23 -14.90 11.95 52.52
N ALA A 24 -15.28 11.87 51.23
CA ALA A 24 -15.48 10.55 50.60
C ALA A 24 -15.37 10.52 49.06
N ALA A 25 -14.82 11.54 48.40
CA ALA A 25 -14.75 11.61 46.93
C ALA A 25 -13.34 11.37 46.37
N LYS A 26 -12.55 10.49 47.00
CA LYS A 26 -11.16 10.28 46.60
C LYS A 26 -10.75 8.82 46.64
N LEU A 27 -11.47 7.91 45.96
CA LEU A 27 -10.99 6.55 45.64
C LEU A 27 -11.99 5.76 44.80
N GLN A 28 -12.38 6.23 43.60
CA GLN A 28 -13.06 5.35 42.62
C GLN A 28 -13.09 5.86 41.16
N VAL A 29 -12.10 6.65 40.73
CA VAL A 29 -12.05 7.16 39.32
C VAL A 29 -10.82 6.68 38.54
N THR A 30 -9.93 5.87 39.12
CA THR A 30 -8.66 5.50 38.46
C THR A 30 -8.59 4.10 37.86
N SER A 31 -9.61 3.24 37.99
CA SER A 31 -9.52 1.84 37.51
C SER A 31 -10.18 1.55 36.16
N THR A 32 -11.02 2.44 35.60
CA THR A 32 -11.71 2.21 34.31
C THR A 32 -11.17 3.00 33.13
N LEU A 33 -10.22 3.93 33.34
CA LEU A 33 -9.57 4.69 32.26
C LEU A 33 -8.20 4.12 31.84
N HIS A 34 -7.58 3.28 32.66
CA HIS A 34 -6.27 2.69 32.34
C HIS A 34 -6.34 1.43 31.43
N SER A 35 -7.53 0.84 31.24
CA SER A 35 -7.73 -0.33 30.36
C SER A 35 -8.28 0.04 28.97
N LEU A 36 -8.66 1.30 28.74
CA LEU A 36 -9.12 1.77 27.42
C LEU A 36 -8.02 2.41 26.58
N LEU A 37 -6.91 2.87 27.18
CA LEU A 37 -5.80 3.53 26.47
C LEU A 37 -4.67 2.61 25.98
N HIS A 38 -4.75 1.29 26.21
CA HIS A 38 -3.79 0.31 25.67
C HIS A 38 -4.31 -0.50 24.47
N ARG A 39 -5.34 0.01 23.78
CA ARG A 39 -5.86 -0.56 22.52
C ARG A 39 -5.50 0.24 21.27
N PHE A 40 -4.42 1.03 21.31
CA PHE A 40 -3.66 1.33 20.09
C PHE A 40 -2.69 0.18 19.81
N THR A 41 -3.24 -1.01 19.61
CA THR A 41 -2.49 -2.04 18.91
C THR A 41 -2.28 -1.48 17.51
N MET A 42 -1.01 -1.36 17.12
CA MET A 42 -0.59 -1.03 15.76
C MET A 42 -1.48 -1.81 14.80
N SER A 43 -2.32 -1.09 14.05
CA SER A 43 -3.07 -1.68 12.94
C SER A 43 -2.06 -2.49 12.14
N LYS A 44 -2.28 -3.80 12.10
CA LYS A 44 -1.49 -4.76 11.35
C LYS A 44 -1.53 -4.25 9.92
N ARG A 45 -0.50 -3.49 9.50
CA ARG A 45 -0.39 -2.97 8.13
C ARG A 45 -0.71 -4.16 7.25
N GLY A 46 -1.77 -4.05 6.45
CA GLY A 46 -2.12 -5.12 5.52
C GLY A 46 -0.85 -5.56 4.82
N ARG A 47 -0.55 -6.86 4.82
CA ARG A 47 0.63 -7.45 4.19
C ARG A 47 0.53 -7.39 2.65
N GLY A 48 0.12 -6.25 2.11
CA GLY A 48 0.02 -5.93 0.71
C GLY A 48 0.54 -4.51 0.51
N GLY A 49 1.69 -4.40 -0.16
CA GLY A 49 2.33 -3.13 -0.48
C GLY A 49 3.85 -3.26 -0.52
N SER A 50 4.53 -2.24 -1.07
CA SER A 50 5.98 -2.18 -1.05
C SER A 50 6.47 -2.03 0.40
N ALA A 51 7.36 -2.92 0.83
CA ALA A 51 8.04 -2.84 2.10
C ALA A 51 9.16 -1.80 2.03
N GLY A 52 8.92 -0.62 2.63
CA GLY A 52 9.98 0.37 2.87
C GLY A 52 10.29 1.31 1.70
N ALA A 53 11.41 2.02 1.82
CA ALA A 53 11.86 3.02 0.85
C ALA A 53 12.91 2.44 -0.10
N LYS A 54 12.70 2.66 -1.40
CA LYS A 54 13.61 2.21 -2.45
C LYS A 54 14.87 3.07 -2.52
N PHE A 55 16.03 2.42 -2.63
CA PHE A 55 17.29 3.10 -2.94
C PHE A 55 17.28 3.63 -4.39
N ARG A 56 17.79 4.85 -4.60
CA ARG A 56 17.77 5.48 -5.93
C ARG A 56 18.74 4.76 -6.86
N ILE A 57 18.19 4.17 -7.93
CA ILE A 57 18.94 3.50 -8.99
C ILE A 57 18.64 4.13 -10.35
N SER A 58 19.50 3.86 -11.33
CA SER A 58 19.37 4.37 -12.70
C SER A 58 18.01 4.01 -13.33
N LEU A 59 17.23 5.02 -13.71
CA LEU A 59 15.97 4.85 -14.43
C LEU A 59 16.22 4.30 -15.84
N ALA A 60 15.49 3.26 -16.22
CA ALA A 60 15.70 2.47 -17.42
C ALA A 60 14.51 2.48 -18.38
N LEU A 61 13.29 2.60 -17.85
CA LEU A 61 12.06 2.35 -18.59
C LEU A 61 11.17 3.60 -18.62
N PRO A 62 11.27 4.45 -19.65
CA PRO A 62 10.33 5.56 -19.82
C PRO A 62 8.93 5.05 -20.14
N VAL A 63 7.92 5.90 -19.94
CA VAL A 63 6.59 5.66 -20.52
C VAL A 63 6.69 5.42 -22.03
N GLY A 64 5.85 4.51 -22.54
CA GLY A 64 5.93 4.04 -23.92
C GLY A 64 6.84 2.83 -24.14
N ALA A 65 7.67 2.45 -23.15
CA ALA A 65 8.47 1.23 -23.24
C ALA A 65 7.59 -0.04 -23.27
N VAL A 66 8.01 -1.03 -24.07
CA VAL A 66 7.46 -2.38 -24.06
C VAL A 66 8.46 -3.30 -23.38
N ILE A 67 8.00 -4.01 -22.34
CA ILE A 67 8.81 -4.96 -21.58
C ILE A 67 8.17 -6.35 -21.58
N ASN A 68 8.96 -7.38 -21.28
CA ASN A 68 8.47 -8.75 -21.18
C ASN A 68 7.63 -8.93 -19.90
N CYS A 69 6.61 -9.78 -19.95
CA CYS A 69 5.92 -10.26 -18.77
C CYS A 69 6.61 -11.54 -18.29
N ALA A 70 7.04 -11.56 -17.04
CA ALA A 70 7.74 -12.70 -16.45
C ALA A 70 6.85 -13.58 -15.56
N ASP A 71 5.54 -13.34 -15.52
CA ASP A 71 4.61 -14.17 -14.78
C ASP A 71 3.83 -15.14 -15.68
N ASN A 72 3.19 -16.12 -15.06
CA ASN A 72 2.34 -17.10 -15.73
C ASN A 72 0.88 -16.64 -15.93
N THR A 73 0.58 -15.34 -15.87
CA THR A 73 -0.80 -14.85 -16.07
C THR A 73 -1.31 -15.05 -17.50
N GLY A 74 -0.40 -15.20 -18.46
CA GLY A 74 -0.68 -15.32 -19.89
C GLY A 74 -0.52 -14.01 -20.67
N ALA A 75 -0.03 -12.95 -20.03
CA ALA A 75 0.54 -11.80 -20.73
C ALA A 75 1.94 -12.16 -21.25
N LYS A 76 2.32 -11.65 -22.42
CA LYS A 76 3.66 -11.79 -23.00
C LYS A 76 4.43 -10.46 -22.95
N ASN A 77 3.76 -9.37 -23.35
CA ASN A 77 4.37 -8.04 -23.42
C ASN A 77 3.51 -7.02 -22.67
N LEU A 78 4.16 -6.23 -21.82
CA LEU A 78 3.59 -5.13 -21.06
C LEU A 78 4.03 -3.81 -21.68
N TYR A 79 3.09 -2.89 -21.90
CA TYR A 79 3.35 -1.53 -22.37
C TYR A 79 3.17 -0.54 -21.22
N VAL A 80 4.22 0.18 -20.89
CA VAL A 80 4.27 1.13 -19.77
C VAL A 80 3.51 2.41 -20.14
N ILE A 81 2.51 2.77 -19.33
CA ILE A 81 1.68 3.96 -19.53
C ILE A 81 2.06 5.05 -18.52
N ALA A 82 2.28 4.66 -17.27
CA ALA A 82 2.66 5.58 -16.21
C ALA A 82 3.53 4.88 -15.17
N VAL A 83 4.20 5.67 -14.34
CA VAL A 83 5.02 5.19 -13.22
C VAL A 83 4.45 5.78 -11.94
N GLN A 84 4.15 4.93 -10.95
CA GLN A 84 3.56 5.39 -9.70
C GLN A 84 4.59 6.15 -8.86
N GLY A 85 4.12 7.15 -8.12
CA GLY A 85 4.98 7.96 -7.23
C GLY A 85 5.89 8.96 -7.95
N VAL A 86 5.80 9.08 -9.28
CA VAL A 86 6.59 10.07 -10.04
C VAL A 86 5.79 11.35 -10.25
N LYS A 87 6.33 12.48 -9.78
CA LYS A 87 5.77 13.81 -10.04
C LYS A 87 6.05 14.26 -11.46
N GLY A 88 5.06 14.88 -12.10
CA GLY A 88 5.19 15.51 -13.40
C GLY A 88 6.24 16.63 -13.38
N ARG A 89 6.97 16.78 -14.49
CA ARG A 89 7.87 17.92 -14.76
C ARG A 89 7.85 18.20 -16.25
N LEU A 90 7.87 19.48 -16.62
CA LEU A 90 7.89 19.93 -18.00
C LEU A 90 9.01 19.23 -18.79
N ASN A 91 8.67 18.71 -19.97
CA ASN A 91 9.58 18.04 -20.91
C ASN A 91 10.31 16.80 -20.35
N ARG A 92 9.81 16.19 -19.27
CA ARG A 92 10.39 14.96 -18.71
C ARG A 92 9.40 13.81 -18.74
N LEU A 93 9.76 12.76 -19.47
CA LEU A 93 9.02 11.50 -19.45
C LEU A 93 9.19 10.79 -18.10
N PRO A 94 8.09 10.43 -17.41
CA PRO A 94 8.16 9.56 -16.25
C PRO A 94 8.86 8.26 -16.62
N SER A 95 9.79 7.82 -15.77
CA SER A 95 10.62 6.64 -16.03
C SER A 95 10.71 5.78 -14.78
N ALA A 96 10.74 4.48 -14.97
CA ALA A 96 10.82 3.47 -13.94
C ALA A 96 12.19 2.78 -13.93
N ALA A 97 12.51 2.19 -12.78
CA ALA A 97 13.58 1.23 -12.59
C ALA A 97 13.06 0.00 -11.84
N VAL A 98 13.91 -1.00 -11.68
CA VAL A 98 13.64 -2.21 -10.89
C VAL A 98 13.01 -1.88 -9.53
N GLY A 99 11.94 -2.59 -9.17
CA GLY A 99 11.18 -2.41 -7.94
C GLY A 99 10.11 -1.32 -7.99
N ASP A 100 10.04 -0.50 -9.04
CA ASP A 100 8.95 0.49 -9.17
C ASP A 100 7.65 -0.17 -9.63
N MET A 101 6.53 0.31 -9.09
CA MET A 101 5.21 -0.02 -9.61
C MET A 101 4.89 0.88 -10.80
N ILE A 102 4.58 0.26 -11.91
CA ILE A 102 4.16 0.89 -13.16
C ILE A 102 2.68 0.59 -13.42
N VAL A 103 2.05 1.44 -14.21
CA VAL A 103 0.73 1.19 -14.79
C VAL A 103 0.94 0.75 -16.23
N ALA A 104 0.43 -0.42 -16.59
CA ALA A 104 0.70 -1.05 -17.87
C ALA A 104 -0.55 -1.63 -18.53
N THR A 105 -0.45 -1.87 -19.84
CA THR A 105 -1.43 -2.65 -20.62
C THR A 105 -0.75 -3.82 -21.29
N VAL A 106 -1.48 -4.92 -21.47
CA VAL A 106 -0.98 -6.09 -22.20
C VAL A 106 -1.12 -5.86 -23.70
N LYS A 107 0.00 -5.84 -24.43
CA LYS A 107 0.01 -5.71 -25.91
C LYS A 107 -0.15 -7.06 -26.59
N LYS A 108 0.60 -8.06 -26.12
CA LYS A 108 0.57 -9.45 -26.61
C LYS A 108 0.28 -10.38 -25.43
N GLY A 109 -0.63 -11.34 -25.60
CA GLY A 109 -1.05 -12.26 -24.54
C GLY A 109 -2.51 -12.69 -24.68
N LYS A 110 -3.05 -13.31 -23.64
CA LYS A 110 -4.47 -13.73 -23.56
C LYS A 110 -5.43 -12.57 -23.89
N PRO A 111 -6.44 -12.76 -24.76
CA PRO A 111 -7.39 -11.70 -25.14
C PRO A 111 -8.06 -11.01 -23.96
N GLU A 112 -8.38 -11.76 -22.89
CA GLU A 112 -9.05 -11.25 -21.68
C GLU A 112 -8.24 -10.22 -20.89
N LEU A 113 -6.91 -10.25 -20.99
CA LEU A 113 -6.00 -9.33 -20.31
C LEU A 113 -5.66 -8.11 -21.17
N ARG A 114 -5.82 -8.23 -22.50
CA ARG A 114 -5.59 -7.13 -23.42
C ARG A 114 -6.62 -6.03 -23.21
N LYS A 115 -6.26 -4.79 -23.56
CA LYS A 115 -7.10 -3.58 -23.43
C LYS A 115 -7.47 -3.19 -21.98
N LYS A 116 -7.07 -3.97 -20.98
CA LYS A 116 -7.21 -3.62 -19.56
C LYS A 116 -5.96 -2.93 -19.05
N VAL A 117 -6.16 -1.87 -18.28
CA VAL A 117 -5.09 -1.18 -17.56
C VAL A 117 -4.90 -1.89 -16.22
N MET A 118 -3.66 -2.26 -15.90
CA MET A 118 -3.33 -2.97 -14.67
C MET A 118 -1.97 -2.51 -14.11
N PRO A 119 -1.80 -2.54 -12.78
CA PRO A 119 -0.49 -2.29 -12.20
C PRO A 119 0.44 -3.48 -12.43
N ALA A 120 1.73 -3.19 -12.59
CA ALA A 120 2.80 -4.17 -12.69
C ALA A 120 4.03 -3.66 -11.94
N VAL A 121 4.92 -4.56 -11.55
CA VAL A 121 6.19 -4.22 -10.91
C VAL A 121 7.34 -4.61 -11.83
N VAL A 122 8.32 -3.73 -11.99
CA VAL A 122 9.53 -4.00 -12.77
C VAL A 122 10.47 -4.90 -11.97
N ILE A 123 10.81 -6.09 -12.48
CA ILE A 123 11.67 -7.06 -11.78
C ILE A 123 13.10 -7.12 -12.32
N ARG A 124 13.29 -6.75 -13.60
CA ARG A 124 14.57 -6.80 -14.31
C ARG A 124 14.71 -5.61 -15.23
N GLN A 125 15.93 -5.07 -15.32
CA GLN A 125 16.27 -4.02 -16.27
C GLN A 125 17.61 -4.29 -16.95
N ARG A 126 17.67 -4.03 -18.25
CA ARG A 126 18.88 -4.17 -19.06
C ARG A 126 19.89 -3.03 -18.84
N LYS A 127 19.40 -1.85 -18.46
CA LYS A 127 20.28 -0.72 -18.17
C LYS A 127 21.06 -0.98 -16.87
N PRO A 128 22.41 -0.93 -16.89
CA PRO A 128 23.20 -1.13 -15.69
C PRO A 128 22.85 -0.14 -14.58
N PHE A 129 22.85 -0.63 -13.34
CA PHE A 129 22.68 0.21 -12.16
C PHE A 129 23.63 -0.22 -11.05
N ARG A 130 23.99 0.74 -10.19
CA ARG A 130 24.93 0.57 -9.09
C ARG A 130 24.21 0.13 -7.83
N ARG A 131 24.73 -0.89 -7.18
CA ARG A 131 24.30 -1.38 -5.87
C ARG A 131 24.97 -0.63 -4.74
N LYS A 132 24.46 -0.84 -3.51
CA LYS A 132 25.01 -0.22 -2.30
C LYS A 132 26.45 -0.66 -2.01
N ASP A 133 26.81 -1.88 -2.39
CA ASP A 133 28.17 -2.43 -2.27
C ASP A 133 29.14 -1.88 -3.33
N GLY A 134 28.67 -1.08 -4.29
CA GLY A 134 29.48 -0.52 -5.38
C GLY A 134 29.51 -1.35 -6.65
N SER A 135 28.98 -2.57 -6.63
CA SER A 135 28.89 -3.41 -7.84
C SER A 135 27.90 -2.84 -8.85
N PHE A 136 28.15 -3.05 -10.14
CA PHE A 136 27.21 -2.76 -11.21
C PHE A 136 26.58 -4.05 -11.70
N ILE A 137 25.25 -4.06 -11.79
CA ILE A 137 24.49 -5.20 -12.32
C ILE A 137 23.60 -4.77 -13.47
N TYR A 138 23.40 -5.68 -14.42
CA TYR A 138 22.42 -5.56 -15.49
C TYR A 138 21.83 -6.95 -15.80
N PHE A 139 20.62 -6.95 -16.36
CA PHE A 139 19.96 -8.17 -16.81
C PHE A 139 19.97 -8.25 -18.35
N GLU A 140 19.71 -9.44 -18.88
CA GLU A 140 19.61 -9.67 -20.32
C GLU A 140 18.45 -8.87 -20.93
N ASP A 141 17.28 -8.89 -20.27
CA ASP A 141 16.06 -8.26 -20.74
C ASP A 141 15.40 -7.34 -19.70
N ASN A 142 14.43 -6.56 -20.18
CA ASN A 142 13.55 -5.78 -19.33
C ASN A 142 12.28 -6.59 -19.09
N ALA A 143 11.94 -6.83 -17.82
CA ALA A 143 10.79 -7.65 -17.47
C ALA A 143 10.02 -7.09 -16.27
N GLY A 144 8.72 -7.35 -16.26
CA GLY A 144 7.82 -7.03 -15.15
C GLY A 144 6.82 -8.14 -14.87
N VAL A 145 6.13 -8.02 -13.74
CA VAL A 145 5.07 -8.94 -13.30
C VAL A 145 3.81 -8.16 -12.96
N ILE A 146 2.65 -8.70 -13.32
CA ILE A 146 1.36 -8.06 -13.08
C ILE A 146 0.99 -8.24 -11.61
N VAL A 147 0.57 -7.13 -10.99
CA VAL A 147 0.13 -7.10 -9.60
C VAL A 147 -1.31 -6.59 -9.49
N ASN A 148 -1.89 -6.71 -8.31
CA ASN A 148 -3.13 -6.02 -7.95
C ASN A 148 -2.82 -4.63 -7.38
N ASN A 149 -3.86 -3.85 -7.07
CA ASN A 149 -3.68 -2.51 -6.49
C ASN A 149 -3.07 -2.54 -5.08
N LYS A 150 -3.09 -3.69 -4.40
CA LYS A 150 -2.42 -3.91 -3.12
C LYS A 150 -0.95 -4.32 -3.30
N GLY A 151 -0.46 -4.47 -4.53
CA GLY A 151 0.90 -4.91 -4.83
C GLY A 151 1.17 -6.41 -4.64
N GLU A 152 0.12 -7.23 -4.58
CA GLU A 152 0.24 -8.68 -4.60
C GLU A 152 0.26 -9.18 -6.04
N MET A 153 1.12 -10.15 -6.34
CA MET A 153 1.24 -10.74 -7.66
C MET A 153 -0.07 -11.41 -8.09
N LYS A 154 -0.46 -11.22 -9.36
CA LYS A 154 -1.65 -11.88 -9.94
C LYS A 154 -1.34 -13.30 -10.42
N GLY A 155 -0.14 -13.53 -10.95
CA GLY A 155 0.36 -14.86 -11.28
C GLY A 155 0.71 -15.67 -10.03
N SER A 156 1.09 -16.92 -10.23
CA SER A 156 1.52 -17.82 -9.14
C SER A 156 3.03 -18.08 -9.15
N ALA A 157 3.69 -17.86 -10.28
CA ALA A 157 5.12 -18.13 -10.45
C ALA A 157 5.78 -17.12 -11.38
N ILE A 158 7.07 -16.88 -11.16
CA ILE A 158 7.90 -15.97 -11.94
C ILE A 158 8.95 -16.77 -12.72
N THR A 159 9.08 -16.48 -14.01
CA THR A 159 10.10 -17.06 -14.89
C THR A 159 11.38 -16.23 -14.85
N GLY A 160 12.49 -16.90 -14.55
CA GLY A 160 13.82 -16.31 -14.53
C GLY A 160 14.17 -15.60 -13.21
N PRO A 161 15.34 -14.94 -13.15
CA PRO A 161 15.81 -14.28 -11.95
C PRO A 161 15.05 -12.99 -11.66
N VAL A 162 14.99 -12.62 -10.38
CA VAL A 162 14.45 -11.34 -9.91
C VAL A 162 15.58 -10.54 -9.27
N ALA A 163 15.64 -9.25 -9.54
CA ALA A 163 16.62 -8.38 -8.90
C ALA A 163 16.35 -8.25 -7.39
N LYS A 164 17.42 -8.30 -6.59
CA LYS A 164 17.37 -8.13 -5.13
C LYS A 164 16.61 -6.88 -4.70
N GLU A 165 16.78 -5.77 -5.41
CA GLU A 165 16.13 -4.50 -5.11
C GLU A 165 14.60 -4.59 -5.25
N CYS A 166 14.10 -5.46 -6.13
CA CYS A 166 12.68 -5.75 -6.23
C CYS A 166 12.24 -6.72 -5.11
N ALA A 167 13.02 -7.75 -4.83
CA ALA A 167 12.70 -8.75 -3.81
C ALA A 167 12.61 -8.13 -2.40
N ASP A 168 13.52 -7.22 -2.06
CA ASP A 168 13.55 -6.52 -0.78
C ASP A 168 12.29 -5.66 -0.57
N LEU A 169 11.73 -5.09 -1.65
CA LEU A 169 10.54 -4.24 -1.60
C LEU A 169 9.23 -5.02 -1.69
N TRP A 170 9.20 -6.17 -2.38
CA TRP A 170 7.96 -6.87 -2.71
C TRP A 170 7.99 -8.30 -2.18
N PRO A 171 7.56 -8.55 -0.93
CA PRO A 171 7.69 -9.87 -0.30
C PRO A 171 6.99 -11.00 -1.08
N ARG A 172 5.83 -10.71 -1.68
CA ARG A 172 5.09 -11.68 -2.50
C ARG A 172 5.80 -12.02 -3.81
N ILE A 173 6.56 -11.08 -4.37
CA ILE A 173 7.38 -11.35 -5.56
C ILE A 173 8.59 -12.18 -5.16
N ALA A 174 9.25 -11.83 -4.04
CA ALA A 174 10.39 -12.58 -3.52
C ALA A 174 10.06 -14.05 -3.22
N SER A 175 8.91 -14.31 -2.59
CA SER A 175 8.49 -15.69 -2.26
C SER A 175 8.18 -16.57 -3.47
N ASN A 176 7.87 -15.98 -4.63
CA ASN A 176 7.50 -16.71 -5.84
C ASN A 176 8.57 -16.64 -6.94
N ALA A 177 9.74 -16.09 -6.61
CA ALA A 177 10.90 -16.05 -7.49
C ALA A 177 11.72 -17.33 -7.35
N ASN A 178 12.14 -17.92 -8.48
CA ASN A 178 13.00 -19.10 -8.47
C ASN A 178 14.45 -18.74 -8.06
N SER A 179 14.92 -17.57 -8.45
CA SER A 179 16.25 -17.07 -8.09
C SER A 179 16.23 -15.55 -7.90
N ILE A 180 17.06 -15.08 -6.97
CA ILE A 180 17.24 -13.65 -6.68
C ILE A 180 18.69 -13.31 -6.93
N ALA A 181 18.93 -12.29 -7.76
CA ALA A 181 20.26 -11.83 -8.16
C ALA A 181 20.56 -10.46 -7.59
#